data_AF-A0AAT9LZP0-F1
#
_entry.id   AF-A0AAT9LZP0-F1
#
_cell.length_a   1.000
_cell.length_b   1.000
_cell.length_c   1.000
_cell.angle_alpha   90.00
_cell.angle_beta   90.00
_cell.angle_gamma   90.00
#
_symmetry.space_group_name_H-M   'P 1'
#
loop_
_entity.id
_entity.type
_entity.pdbx_description
1 polymer ?
#
loop_
_entity_poly.entity_id
_entity_poly.type
_entity_poly.pdbx_seq_one_letter_code
_entity_poly.pdbx_strand_id
1 'polypeptide(L)'
;MAHQPELDLSEDAPLHGGQATGRGRVSGRRVQRTVNFDQEVLDRARAAAAHLATHTPEAGVRSLADIVNPAVADRVAELEERFNSGQPFDPVMRLPVGRPRDWPEA
;
A
#
# COMPACT_ATOMS: atom_id res chain seq x y z
N MET A 1 -10.38 36.35 47.13
CA MET A 1 -9.62 36.71 45.92
C MET A 1 -8.90 35.45 45.45
N ALA A 2 -9.03 34.90 44.24
CA ALA A 2 -9.88 35.15 43.09
C ALA A 2 -9.91 33.85 42.25
N HIS A 3 -11.11 33.48 41.78
CA HIS A 3 -11.48 32.72 40.58
C HIS A 3 -10.75 31.42 40.15
N GLN A 4 -11.50 30.31 40.18
CA GLN A 4 -11.50 29.32 39.08
C GLN A 4 -12.22 29.93 37.86
N PRO A 5 -11.95 29.45 36.63
CA PRO A 5 -12.93 28.51 36.06
C PRO A 5 -12.34 27.38 35.20
N GLU A 6 -13.19 26.38 34.99
CA GLU A 6 -13.14 25.32 33.97
C GLU A 6 -12.88 25.87 32.56
N LEU A 7 -12.20 25.08 31.74
CA LEU A 7 -12.25 25.21 30.29
C LEU A 7 -12.78 23.90 29.70
N ASP A 8 -14.11 23.85 29.60
CA ASP A 8 -14.79 23.18 28.50
C ASP A 8 -14.49 23.98 27.22
N LEU A 9 -13.85 23.33 26.25
CA LEU A 9 -13.89 23.72 24.85
C LEU A 9 -14.11 22.45 24.03
N SER A 10 -15.39 22.18 23.84
CA SER A 10 -15.98 21.29 22.86
C SER A 10 -15.41 21.52 21.44
N GLU A 11 -15.28 20.41 20.70
CA GLU A 11 -15.44 20.20 19.25
C GLU A 11 -15.22 21.40 18.29
N ASP A 12 -14.23 21.30 17.40
CA ASP A 12 -14.45 21.01 15.96
C ASP A 12 -13.12 21.09 15.18
N ALA A 13 -12.67 19.96 14.63
CA ALA A 13 -11.74 19.96 13.50
C ALA A 13 -11.79 18.59 12.79
N PRO A 14 -12.64 18.42 11.77
CA PRO A 14 -12.47 17.35 10.81
C PRO A 14 -11.34 17.72 9.83
N LEU A 15 -11.12 16.88 8.82
CA LEU A 15 -10.19 17.02 7.69
C LEU A 15 -8.85 16.27 7.87
N HIS A 16 -8.85 14.98 7.55
CA HIS A 16 -8.53 14.46 6.21
C HIS A 16 -7.02 14.34 5.95
N GLY A 17 -6.54 13.10 6.01
CA GLY A 17 -5.24 12.71 5.46
C GLY A 17 -5.30 11.34 4.80
N GLY A 18 -6.45 10.99 4.20
CA GLY A 18 -6.66 9.77 3.43
C GLY A 18 -5.70 9.71 2.25
N GLN A 19 -4.78 8.75 2.29
CA GLN A 19 -3.79 8.58 1.23
C GLN A 19 -4.38 7.80 0.08
N ALA A 20 -4.56 8.49 -1.05
CA ALA A 20 -4.90 7.91 -2.33
C ALA A 20 -3.78 6.96 -2.82
N THR A 21 -4.14 5.78 -3.29
CA THR A 21 -3.27 4.87 -4.04
C THR A 21 -3.47 5.14 -5.53
N GLY A 22 -2.75 6.13 -6.05
CA GLY A 22 -2.81 6.54 -7.45
C GLY A 22 -2.29 7.97 -7.56
N ARG A 23 -1.40 8.23 -8.52
CA ARG A 23 -0.48 9.39 -8.53
C ARG A 23 -1.15 10.76 -8.31
N GLY A 24 -1.21 11.18 -7.05
CA GLY A 24 -0.79 12.53 -6.69
C GLY A 24 0.73 12.53 -6.60
N ARG A 25 1.42 13.45 -7.29
CA ARG A 25 2.86 13.67 -7.10
C ARG A 25 3.11 14.21 -5.69
N VAL A 26 3.05 13.34 -4.69
CA VAL A 26 3.67 13.55 -3.39
C VAL A 26 4.82 12.56 -3.34
N SER A 27 5.98 12.99 -3.88
CA SER A 27 7.23 12.26 -3.69
C SER A 27 7.42 12.01 -2.19
N GLY A 28 7.38 10.76 -1.76
CA GLY A 28 7.97 10.35 -0.49
C GLY A 28 7.06 9.84 0.63
N ARG A 29 5.74 9.72 0.47
CA ARG A 29 4.94 9.14 1.57
C ARG A 29 4.97 7.61 1.54
N ARG A 30 5.98 7.02 2.19
CA ARG A 30 6.04 5.59 2.50
C ARG A 30 4.83 5.21 3.36
N VAL A 31 4.08 4.20 2.92
CA VAL A 31 2.94 3.66 3.68
C VAL A 31 3.37 2.31 4.26
N GLN A 32 3.24 2.15 5.57
CA GLN A 32 3.41 0.86 6.22
C GLN A 32 2.05 0.16 6.31
N ARG A 33 1.93 -1.00 5.68
CA ARG A 33 0.76 -1.89 5.77
C ARG A 33 1.24 -3.32 5.96
N THR A 34 0.46 -4.09 6.71
CA THR A 34 0.66 -5.52 6.86
C THR A 34 -0.03 -6.24 5.71
N VAL A 35 0.68 -7.17 5.09
CA VAL A 35 0.14 -8.10 4.10
C VAL A 35 0.45 -9.52 4.57
N ASN A 36 -0.43 -10.46 4.23
CA ASN A 36 -0.24 -11.86 4.57
C ASN A 36 0.47 -12.57 3.41
N PHE A 37 1.35 -13.50 3.74
CA PHE A 37 2.07 -14.34 2.79
C PHE A 37 1.85 -15.81 3.13
N ASP A 38 1.88 -16.64 2.10
CA ASP A 38 2.18 -18.06 2.30
C ASP A 38 3.58 -18.19 2.90
N GLN A 39 3.71 -19.06 3.90
CA GLN A 39 4.96 -19.23 4.66
C GLN A 39 6.14 -19.55 3.73
N GLU A 40 5.96 -20.47 2.78
CA GLU A 40 7.01 -20.85 1.83
C GLU A 40 7.45 -19.68 0.94
N VAL A 41 6.51 -18.83 0.52
CA VAL A 41 6.81 -17.64 -0.29
C VAL A 41 7.65 -16.66 0.52
N LEU A 42 7.26 -16.41 1.77
CA LEU A 42 7.98 -15.50 2.65
C LEU A 42 9.40 -15.98 2.94
N ASP A 43 9.57 -17.27 3.22
CA ASP A 43 10.89 -17.84 3.54
C ASP A 43 11.84 -17.79 2.35
N ARG A 44 11.36 -18.13 1.14
CA ARG A 44 12.17 -17.99 -0.08
C ARG A 44 12.52 -16.55 -0.39
N ALA A 45 11.59 -15.61 -0.22
CA ALA A 45 11.85 -14.19 -0.45
C ALA A 45 12.89 -13.63 0.54
N ARG A 46 12.83 -14.04 1.81
CA ARG A 46 13.83 -13.69 2.82
C ARG A 46 15.21 -14.27 2.49
N ALA A 47 15.26 -15.54 2.11
CA ALA A 47 16.51 -16.19 1.70
C ALA A 47 17.14 -15.48 0.49
N ALA A 48 16.33 -15.14 -0.52
CA ALA A 48 16.79 -14.41 -1.69
C ALA A 48 17.33 -13.02 -1.32
N ALA A 49 16.59 -12.24 -0.51
CA ALA A 49 17.03 -10.91 -0.09
C ALA A 49 18.35 -10.97 0.70
N ALA A 50 18.48 -11.92 1.64
CA ALA A 50 19.69 -12.09 2.43
C ALA A 50 20.89 -12.53 1.56
N HIS A 51 20.66 -13.47 0.63
CA HIS A 51 21.68 -13.95 -0.28
C HIS A 51 22.17 -12.81 -1.19
N LEU A 52 21.27 -12.09 -1.86
CA LEU A 52 21.63 -11.02 -2.78
C LEU A 52 22.30 -9.84 -2.06
N ALA A 53 21.81 -9.45 -0.88
CA ALA A 53 22.45 -8.39 -0.10
C ALA A 53 23.90 -8.72 0.26
N THR A 54 24.23 -10.00 0.46
CA THR A 54 25.56 -10.47 0.87
C THR A 54 26.47 -10.75 -0.32
N HIS A 55 25.95 -11.41 -1.37
CA HIS A 55 26.76 -11.98 -2.45
C HIS A 55 26.65 -11.21 -3.77
N THR A 56 25.62 -10.38 -3.96
CA THR A 56 25.38 -9.66 -5.22
C THR A 56 24.80 -8.27 -4.95
N PRO A 57 25.56 -7.36 -4.31
CA PRO A 57 25.06 -6.03 -3.93
C PRO A 57 24.55 -5.19 -5.11
N GLU A 58 25.06 -5.43 -6.32
CA GLU A 58 24.66 -4.80 -7.57
C GLU A 58 23.23 -5.16 -8.01
N ALA A 59 22.66 -6.27 -7.50
CA ALA A 59 21.27 -6.62 -7.74
C ALA A 59 20.29 -5.62 -7.08
N GLY A 60 20.77 -4.78 -6.15
CA GLY A 60 19.94 -3.75 -5.51
C GLY A 60 18.90 -4.27 -4.52
N VAL A 61 18.79 -5.58 -4.33
CA VAL A 61 17.83 -6.21 -3.41
C VAL A 61 18.43 -6.31 -2.01
N ARG A 62 17.88 -5.56 -1.04
CA ARG A 62 18.36 -5.57 0.36
C ARG A 62 17.27 -5.83 1.39
N SER A 63 16.02 -5.82 0.94
CA SER A 63 14.86 -5.97 1.80
C SER A 63 13.71 -6.66 1.05
N LEU A 64 12.71 -7.11 1.80
CA LEU A 64 11.49 -7.66 1.21
C LEU A 64 10.74 -6.61 0.37
N ALA A 65 10.83 -5.32 0.74
CA ALA A 65 10.21 -4.23 -0.01
C ALA A 65 10.83 -4.04 -1.40
N ASP A 66 12.14 -4.29 -1.54
CA ASP A 66 12.84 -4.21 -2.83
C ASP A 66 12.41 -5.35 -3.78
N ILE A 67 11.84 -6.43 -3.24
CA ILE A 67 11.25 -7.53 -4.02
C ILE A 67 9.78 -7.22 -4.31
N VAL A 68 9.00 -6.89 -3.29
CA VAL A 68 7.53 -6.80 -3.37
C VAL A 68 7.08 -5.58 -4.17
N ASN A 69 7.69 -4.42 -3.99
CA ASN A 69 7.25 -3.20 -4.67
C ASN A 69 7.32 -3.31 -6.20
N PRO A 70 8.46 -3.70 -6.83
CA PRO A 70 8.50 -3.87 -8.28
C PRO A 70 7.60 -5.00 -8.74
N ALA A 71 7.56 -6.15 -8.04
CA ALA A 71 6.70 -7.27 -8.43
C ALA A 71 5.20 -6.90 -8.46
N VAL A 72 4.74 -6.10 -7.48
CA VAL A 72 3.36 -5.58 -7.46
C VAL A 72 3.15 -4.57 -8.59
N ALA A 73 4.09 -3.67 -8.83
CA ALA A 73 3.99 -2.68 -9.91
C ALA A 73 3.91 -3.34 -11.29
N ASP A 74 4.78 -4.32 -11.56
CA ASP A 74 4.81 -5.07 -12.82
C ASP A 74 3.50 -5.84 -13.03
N ARG A 75 2.99 -6.48 -11.96
CA ARG A 75 1.71 -7.19 -12.04
C ARG A 75 0.54 -6.25 -12.29
N VAL A 76 0.52 -5.07 -11.67
CA VAL A 76 -0.53 -4.06 -11.92
C VAL A 76 -0.46 -3.57 -13.37
N ALA A 77 0.73 -3.30 -13.90
CA ALA A 77 0.91 -2.88 -15.30
C ALA A 77 0.39 -3.95 -16.28
N GLU A 78 0.66 -5.24 -16.02
CA GLU A 78 0.09 -6.34 -16.81
C GLU A 78 -1.45 -6.36 -16.78
N LEU A 79 -2.04 -6.10 -15.61
CA LEU A 79 -3.49 -6.04 -15.47
C LEU A 79 -4.10 -4.84 -16.18
N GLU A 80 -3.44 -3.68 -16.15
CA GLU A 80 -3.83 -2.48 -16.88
C GLU A 80 -3.81 -2.71 -18.39
N GLU A 81 -2.76 -3.36 -18.90
CA GLU A 81 -2.69 -3.75 -20.31
C GLU A 81 -3.83 -4.70 -20.69
N ARG A 82 -4.03 -5.75 -19.89
CA ARG A 82 -4.97 -6.82 -20.21
C ARG A 82 -6.43 -6.41 -20.05
N PHE A 83 -6.75 -5.56 -19.08
CA PHE A 83 -8.13 -5.30 -18.65
C PHE A 83 -8.53 -3.83 -18.72
N ASN A 84 -7.60 -2.91 -19.02
CA ASN A 84 -7.89 -1.48 -19.08
C ASN A 84 -7.23 -0.78 -20.28
N SER A 85 -6.98 -1.51 -21.38
CA SER A 85 -6.41 -0.96 -22.62
C SER A 85 -5.07 -0.23 -22.40
N GLY A 86 -4.26 -0.73 -21.47
CA GLY A 86 -2.97 -0.12 -21.08
C GLY A 86 -3.10 1.18 -20.31
N GLN A 87 -4.32 1.59 -19.92
CA GLN A 87 -4.55 2.76 -19.09
C GLN A 87 -4.52 2.39 -17.60
N PRO A 88 -4.10 3.30 -16.71
CA PRO A 88 -4.19 3.08 -15.27
C PRO A 88 -5.63 2.91 -14.78
N PHE A 89 -5.84 2.06 -13.78
CA PHE A 89 -7.14 1.95 -13.10
C PHE A 89 -7.47 3.20 -12.28
N ASP A 90 -8.76 3.47 -12.09
CA ASP A 90 -9.23 4.57 -11.25
C ASP A 90 -8.79 4.38 -9.78
N PRO A 91 -8.29 5.45 -9.13
CA PRO A 91 -7.84 5.37 -7.74
C PRO A 91 -9.02 5.18 -6.80
N VAL A 92 -8.91 4.20 -5.90
CA VAL A 92 -9.90 3.95 -4.84
C VAL A 92 -9.36 4.34 -3.47
N MET A 93 -10.23 4.88 -2.61
CA MET A 93 -9.86 5.29 -1.24
C MET A 93 -9.83 4.11 -0.26
N ARG A 94 -10.57 3.05 -0.56
CA ARG A 94 -10.62 1.82 0.23
C ARG A 94 -10.98 0.67 -0.70
N LEU A 95 -10.28 -0.46 -0.56
CA LEU A 95 -10.70 -1.69 -1.22
C LEU A 95 -12.05 -2.13 -0.64
N PRO A 96 -13.04 -2.49 -1.47
CA PRO A 96 -14.29 -3.03 -0.99
C PRO A 96 -14.03 -4.29 -0.16
N VAL A 97 -14.84 -4.47 0.89
CA VAL A 97 -14.70 -5.60 1.82
C VAL A 97 -15.31 -6.84 1.17
N GLY A 98 -14.47 -7.71 0.60
CA GLY A 98 -14.91 -8.98 0.00
C GLY A 98 -15.76 -8.83 -1.28
N ARG A 99 -16.30 -9.96 -1.76
CA ARG A 99 -17.15 -10.02 -2.96
C ARG A 99 -18.32 -9.03 -2.80
N PRO A 100 -18.56 -8.12 -3.77
CA PRO A 100 -19.80 -7.36 -3.80
C PRO A 100 -20.98 -8.33 -3.68
N ARG A 101 -21.92 -8.05 -2.76
CA ARG A 101 -23.04 -8.94 -2.46
C ARG A 101 -24.03 -9.07 -3.64
N ASP A 102 -23.81 -8.24 -4.66
CA ASP A 102 -24.74 -7.83 -5.70
C ASP A 102 -24.12 -7.91 -7.11
N TRP A 103 -23.08 -8.72 -7.31
CA TRP A 103 -22.65 -9.07 -8.68
C TRP A 103 -23.71 -9.97 -9.35
N PRO A 104 -24.34 -9.56 -10.47
CA PRO A 104 -25.30 -10.42 -11.16
C PRO A 104 -24.58 -11.65 -11.72
N GLU A 105 -25.12 -12.84 -11.44
CA GLU A 105 -24.69 -14.06 -12.13
C GLU A 105 -24.88 -13.86 -13.64
N ALA A 106 -23.79 -13.99 -14.39
CA ALA A 106 -23.80 -14.08 -15.84
C ALA A 106 -23.70 -15.55 -16.26
#